data_AF-A0AAD8G2B6-F1
#
_entry.id   AF-A0AAD8G2B6-F1
#
_cell.length_a   1.000
_cell.length_b   1.000
_cell.length_c   1.000
_cell.angle_alpha   90.00
_cell.angle_beta   90.00
_cell.angle_gamma   90.00
#
_symmetry.space_group_name_H-M   'P 1'
#
loop_
_entity.id
_entity.type
_entity.pdbx_description
1 polymer ?
#
loop_
_entity_poly.entity_id
_entity_poly.type
_entity_poly.pdbx_seq_one_letter_code
_entity_poly.pdbx_strand_id
1 'polypeptide(L)'
;MNDITKATTVTACEPDYASKSTGCTRQRETAFDQDICLRNITEDLLQYKAEFSKYQLSEHLDKTLSTIDALIEVLSSPDRRATFRQKTELTFPARMKLCEILQAFRVRTVTINRVMNYIKSRVSRQ
;
A
#
# COMPACT_ATOMS: atom_id res chain seq x y z
N MET A 1 -2.50 -13.44 -9.88
CA MET A 1 -1.95 -12.99 -8.58
C MET A 1 -3.13 -12.58 -7.73
N ASN A 2 -3.28 -13.17 -6.54
CA ASN A 2 -4.44 -12.93 -5.69
C ASN A 2 -4.20 -11.66 -4.87
N ASP A 3 -4.59 -10.52 -5.43
CA ASP A 3 -4.58 -9.26 -4.70
C ASP A 3 -5.78 -9.22 -3.74
N ILE A 4 -5.49 -9.06 -2.45
CA ILE A 4 -6.51 -9.06 -1.40
C ILE A 4 -7.12 -7.68 -1.19
N THR A 5 -6.52 -6.63 -1.78
CA THR A 5 -6.97 -5.26 -1.60
C THR A 5 -8.20 -4.96 -2.43
N LYS A 6 -9.21 -4.38 -1.80
CA LYS A 6 -10.39 -3.84 -2.48
C LYS A 6 -10.28 -2.37 -2.86
N ALA A 7 -9.23 -1.67 -2.42
CA ALA A 7 -9.06 -0.25 -2.68
C ALA A 7 -8.72 -0.01 -4.15
N THR A 8 -9.17 1.13 -4.69
CA THR A 8 -8.89 1.52 -6.08
C THR A 8 -7.55 2.24 -6.20
N THR A 9 -6.57 1.88 -5.35
CA THR A 9 -5.27 2.55 -5.21
C THR A 9 -4.56 2.78 -6.54
N VAL A 10 -4.65 1.86 -7.49
CA VAL A 10 -4.03 2.05 -8.82
C VAL A 10 -4.61 3.28 -9.51
N THR A 11 -5.94 3.36 -9.60
CA THR A 11 -6.65 4.47 -10.24
C THR A 11 -6.57 5.75 -9.41
N ALA A 12 -6.72 5.66 -8.08
CA ALA A 12 -6.65 6.79 -7.17
C ALA A 12 -5.26 7.46 -7.14
N CYS A 13 -4.21 6.68 -7.36
CA CYS A 13 -2.84 7.17 -7.36
C CYS A 13 -2.25 7.37 -8.76
N GLU A 14 -3.03 7.13 -9.81
CA GLU A 14 -2.62 7.41 -11.18
C GLU A 14 -2.69 8.92 -11.42
N PRO A 15 -1.57 9.57 -11.81
CA PRO A 15 -1.61 10.97 -12.20
C PRO A 15 -2.49 11.12 -13.44
N ASP A 16 -3.51 11.97 -13.41
CA ASP A 16 -4.32 12.20 -14.59
C ASP A 16 -3.50 12.88 -15.71
N TYR A 17 -3.09 12.09 -16.70
CA TYR A 17 -2.37 12.57 -17.87
C TYR A 17 -3.32 13.07 -18.98
N ALA A 18 -4.66 13.03 -18.78
CA ALA A 18 -5.68 13.36 -19.78
C ALA A 18 -5.85 14.87 -20.06
N SER A 19 -4.97 15.71 -19.52
CA SER A 19 -4.76 17.06 -20.06
C SER A 19 -4.12 16.95 -21.46
N LYS A 20 -4.97 17.20 -22.48
CA LYS A 20 -4.68 17.23 -23.92
C LYS A 20 -3.47 18.10 -24.28
N SER A 21 -2.26 17.57 -24.17
CA SER A 21 -1.06 18.17 -24.74
C SER A 21 -0.15 17.09 -25.31
N THR A 22 -0.15 16.96 -26.63
CA THR A 22 0.70 16.06 -27.43
C THR A 22 2.15 16.55 -27.48
N GLY A 23 2.82 16.68 -26.32
CA GLY A 23 4.24 17.07 -26.26
C GLY A 23 4.94 16.69 -24.95
N CYS A 24 6.23 16.36 -25.05
CA CYS A 24 7.15 16.06 -23.93
C CYS A 24 7.71 17.33 -23.25
N THR A 25 7.17 18.51 -23.54
CA THR A 25 7.84 19.81 -23.28
C THR A 25 7.22 20.66 -22.17
N ARG A 26 6.35 20.13 -21.32
CA ARG A 26 5.89 20.86 -20.13
C ARG A 26 5.53 19.91 -18.99
N GLN A 27 5.94 20.28 -17.78
CA GLN A 27 5.49 19.65 -16.54
C GLN A 27 3.97 19.82 -16.44
N ARG A 28 3.23 18.74 -16.64
CA ARG A 28 1.78 18.75 -16.62
C ARG A 28 1.32 18.84 -15.16
N GLU A 29 0.51 19.84 -14.84
CA GLU A 29 -0.34 19.80 -13.65
C GLU A 29 -1.37 18.69 -13.87
N THR A 30 -1.06 17.48 -13.41
CA THR A 30 -2.02 16.39 -13.40
C THR A 30 -2.97 16.60 -12.22
N ALA A 31 -4.27 16.36 -12.44
CA ALA A 31 -5.24 16.24 -11.38
C ALA A 31 -4.90 14.99 -10.56
N PHE A 32 -4.00 15.15 -9.58
CA PHE A 32 -3.59 14.12 -8.65
C PHE A 32 -4.07 14.55 -7.27
N ASP A 33 -5.08 13.83 -6.77
CA ASP A 33 -5.59 14.01 -5.41
C ASP A 33 -4.73 13.19 -4.45
N GLN A 34 -3.80 13.88 -3.80
CA GLN A 34 -2.87 13.25 -2.87
C GLN A 34 -3.60 12.59 -1.69
N ASP A 35 -4.65 13.22 -1.18
CA ASP A 35 -5.35 12.74 0.01
C ASP A 35 -6.15 11.47 -0.29
N ILE A 36 -6.83 11.41 -1.44
CA ILE A 36 -7.53 10.20 -1.90
C ILE A 36 -6.52 9.08 -2.14
N CYS A 37 -5.37 9.35 -2.76
CA CYS A 37 -4.33 8.35 -2.99
C CYS A 37 -3.77 7.80 -1.67
N LEU A 38 -3.35 8.66 -0.73
CA LEU A 38 -2.78 8.25 0.56
C LEU A 38 -3.80 7.49 1.42
N ARG A 39 -5.08 7.87 1.38
CA ARG A 39 -6.16 7.12 2.03
C ARG A 39 -6.28 5.70 1.48
N ASN A 40 -6.28 5.53 0.16
CA ASN A 40 -6.37 4.19 -0.47
C ASN A 40 -5.12 3.34 -0.14
N ILE A 41 -3.92 3.95 -0.11
CA ILE A 41 -2.70 3.27 0.35
C ILE A 41 -2.84 2.79 1.80
N THR A 42 -3.40 3.62 2.67
CA THR A 42 -3.63 3.26 4.09
C THR A 42 -4.61 2.08 4.20
N GLU A 43 -5.67 2.06 3.38
CA GLU A 43 -6.63 0.96 3.34
C GLU A 43 -6.01 -0.35 2.82
N ASP A 44 -5.10 -0.28 1.86
CA ASP A 44 -4.31 -1.44 1.41
C ASP A 44 -3.47 -2.00 2.55
N LEU A 45 -2.72 -1.13 3.24
CA LEU A 45 -1.84 -1.51 4.34
C LEU A 45 -2.61 -2.16 5.50
N LEU A 46 -3.79 -1.62 5.84
CA LEU A 46 -4.68 -2.20 6.86
C LEU A 46 -5.16 -3.61 6.47
N GLN A 47 -5.48 -3.84 5.20
CA GLN A 47 -5.90 -5.16 4.71
C GLN A 47 -4.74 -6.18 4.74
N TYR A 48 -3.55 -5.78 4.27
CA TYR A 48 -2.36 -6.63 4.36
C TYR A 48 -1.96 -6.93 5.81
N LYS A 49 -2.00 -5.93 6.71
CA LYS A 49 -1.78 -6.13 8.14
C LYS A 49 -2.75 -7.16 8.71
N ALA A 50 -4.05 -6.99 8.45
CA ALA A 50 -5.09 -7.87 8.97
C ALA A 50 -4.94 -9.31 8.46
N GLU A 51 -4.44 -9.50 7.25
CA GLU A 51 -4.18 -10.82 6.69
C GLU A 51 -2.90 -11.46 7.24
N PHE A 52 -1.79 -10.73 7.29
CA PHE A 52 -0.53 -11.23 7.85
C PHE A 52 -0.64 -11.59 9.34
N SER A 53 -1.45 -10.84 10.10
CA SER A 53 -1.70 -11.10 11.52
C SER A 53 -2.38 -12.46 11.79
N LYS A 54 -2.92 -13.13 10.76
CA LYS A 54 -3.56 -14.45 10.89
C LYS A 54 -2.59 -15.60 10.94
N TYR A 55 -1.32 -15.41 10.58
CA TYR A 55 -0.34 -16.48 10.51
C TYR A 55 0.52 -16.48 11.78
N GLN A 56 1.00 -17.66 12.19
CA GLN A 56 2.12 -17.72 13.14
C GLN A 56 3.30 -16.95 12.54
N LEU A 57 3.77 -15.96 13.29
CA LEU A 57 4.72 -14.99 12.80
C LEU A 57 6.13 -15.59 12.93
N SER A 58 6.88 -15.55 11.83
CA SER A 58 8.33 -15.61 11.91
C SER A 58 8.86 -14.21 12.25
N GLU A 59 10.09 -14.13 12.75
CA GLU A 59 10.76 -12.86 13.05
C GLU A 59 10.69 -11.87 11.87
N HIS A 60 10.83 -12.37 10.64
CA HIS A 60 10.74 -11.54 9.43
C HIS A 60 9.32 -11.00 9.17
N LEU A 61 8.29 -11.82 9.43
CA LEU A 61 6.90 -11.40 9.26
C LEU A 61 6.50 -10.41 10.36
N ASP A 62 6.99 -10.60 11.59
CA ASP A 62 6.85 -9.64 12.70
C ASP A 62 7.43 -8.27 12.33
N LYS A 63 8.67 -8.24 11.84
CA LYS A 63 9.30 -6.99 11.40
C LYS A 63 8.54 -6.31 10.26
N THR A 64 7.99 -7.10 9.35
CA THR A 64 7.14 -6.60 8.26
C THR A 64 5.88 -5.94 8.81
N LEU A 65 5.20 -6.57 9.77
CA LEU A 65 4.04 -6.01 10.44
C LEU A 65 4.36 -4.71 11.19
N SER A 66 5.46 -4.66 11.94
CA SER A 66 5.89 -3.42 12.61
C SER A 66 6.20 -2.29 11.61
N THR A 67 6.76 -2.62 10.45
CA THR A 67 7.01 -1.63 9.39
C THR A 67 5.70 -1.13 8.77
N ILE A 68 4.74 -2.02 8.57
CA ILE A 68 3.39 -1.64 8.11
C ILE A 68 2.72 -0.71 9.13
N ASP A 69 2.86 -1.00 10.43
CA ASP A 69 2.30 -0.17 11.51
C ASP A 69 2.89 1.23 11.52
N ALA A 70 4.22 1.35 11.46
CA ALA A 70 4.88 2.64 11.37
C ALA A 70 4.43 3.42 10.12
N LEU A 71 4.25 2.74 8.98
CA LEU A 71 3.78 3.39 7.77
C LEU A 71 2.32 3.85 7.88
N ILE A 72 1.42 3.03 8.46
CA ILE A 72 0.03 3.42 8.71
C ILE A 72 -0.03 4.63 9.65
N GLU A 73 0.78 4.65 10.71
CA GLU A 73 0.85 5.75 11.67
C GLU A 73 1.28 7.06 11.02
N VAL A 74 2.28 7.02 10.13
CA VAL A 74 2.74 8.21 9.39
C VAL A 74 1.68 8.70 8.39
N LEU A 75 0.91 7.78 7.79
CA LEU A 75 -0.07 8.11 6.75
C LEU A 75 -1.47 8.48 7.29
N SER A 76 -1.78 8.11 8.53
CA SER A 76 -3.11 8.30 9.14
C SER A 76 -3.08 9.38 10.21
N SER A 77 -4.18 10.12 10.36
CA SER A 77 -4.50 10.76 11.66
C SER A 77 -4.86 9.67 12.68
N PRO A 78 -4.59 9.89 13.99
CA PRO A 78 -4.54 8.84 15.01
C PRO A 78 -5.95 8.35 15.38
N ASP A 79 -6.56 7.52 14.56
CA ASP A 79 -7.71 6.73 14.98
C ASP A 79 -7.92 5.53 14.07
N ARG A 80 -7.39 4.36 14.47
CA ARG A 80 -7.77 3.02 13.96
C ARG A 80 -7.09 1.93 14.77
N ARG A 81 -7.85 1.27 15.64
CA ARG A 81 -7.39 0.11 16.42
C ARG A 81 -7.50 -1.17 15.60
N ALA A 82 -6.45 -1.99 15.62
CA ALA A 82 -6.49 -3.34 15.07
C ALA A 82 -7.17 -4.30 16.05
N THR A 83 -8.00 -5.21 15.54
CA THR A 83 -8.62 -6.28 16.33
C THR A 83 -7.69 -7.51 16.37
N PHE A 84 -7.50 -8.05 17.57
CA PHE A 84 -6.73 -9.27 17.78
C PHE A 84 -7.47 -10.49 17.21
N ARG A 85 -6.77 -11.36 16.49
CA ARG A 85 -7.31 -12.63 15.98
C ARG A 85 -6.39 -13.79 16.37
N GLN A 86 -6.97 -14.98 16.54
CA GLN A 86 -6.23 -16.21 16.75
C GLN A 86 -5.26 -16.47 15.59
N LYS A 87 -4.02 -16.82 15.92
CA LYS A 87 -2.97 -17.15 14.94
C LYS A 87 -3.18 -18.58 14.44
N THR A 88 -3.14 -18.73 13.13
CA THR A 88 -3.23 -20.01 12.42
C THR A 88 -1.84 -20.65 12.39
N GLU A 89 -1.78 -21.95 12.69
CA GLU A 89 -0.57 -22.75 12.51
C GLU A 89 -0.20 -22.86 11.02
N LEU A 90 1.10 -22.81 10.70
CA LEU A 90 1.59 -22.75 9.31
C LEU A 90 1.58 -24.12 8.62
N THR A 91 0.38 -24.63 8.31
CA THR A 91 0.17 -25.80 7.43
C THR A 91 0.64 -25.51 5.99
N PHE A 92 0.88 -26.54 5.18
CA PHE A 92 1.30 -26.36 3.77
C PHE A 92 0.35 -25.47 2.95
N PRO A 93 -0.99 -25.66 3.00
CA PRO A 93 -1.92 -24.76 2.31
C PRO A 93 -1.86 -23.32 2.83
N ALA A 94 -1.68 -23.12 4.14
CA ALA A 94 -1.53 -21.79 4.72
C ALA A 94 -0.25 -21.09 4.21
N ARG A 95 0.85 -21.82 4.08
CA ARG A 95 2.11 -21.30 3.51
C ARG A 95 1.98 -20.91 2.05
N MET A 96 1.27 -21.72 1.25
CA MET A 96 1.00 -21.39 -0.16
C MET A 96 0.19 -20.11 -0.29
N LYS A 97 -0.88 -19.98 0.49
CA LYS A 97 -1.69 -18.76 0.53
C LYS A 97 -0.87 -17.55 0.99
N LEU A 98 -0.06 -17.68 2.03
CA LEU A 98 0.83 -16.61 2.50
C LEU A 98 1.81 -16.17 1.40
N CYS A 99 2.38 -17.13 0.65
CA CYS A 99 3.30 -16.85 -0.46
C CYS A 99 2.63 -16.00 -1.55
N GLU A 100 1.42 -16.36 -1.97
CA GLU A 100 0.65 -15.59 -2.97
C GLU A 100 0.39 -14.14 -2.52
N ILE A 101 0.03 -13.98 -1.24
CA ILE A 101 -0.28 -12.66 -0.67
C ILE A 101 0.98 -11.83 -0.52
N LEU A 102 2.12 -12.43 -0.13
CA LEU A 102 3.41 -11.75 -0.09
C LEU A 102 3.86 -11.28 -1.47
N GLN A 103 3.62 -12.07 -2.53
CA GLN A 103 3.89 -11.65 -3.90
C GLN A 103 3.01 -10.46 -4.31
N ALA A 104 1.72 -10.50 -3.96
CA ALA A 104 0.81 -9.38 -4.18
C ALA A 104 1.28 -8.11 -3.45
N PHE A 105 1.62 -8.25 -2.17
CA PHE A 105 2.12 -7.16 -1.33
C PHE A 105 3.41 -6.55 -1.89
N ARG A 106 4.33 -7.39 -2.40
CA ARG A 106 5.57 -6.91 -3.04
C ARG A 106 5.25 -5.98 -4.22
N VAL A 107 4.30 -6.32 -5.08
CA VAL A 107 3.92 -5.43 -6.19
C VAL A 107 3.28 -4.15 -5.65
N ARG A 108 2.43 -4.26 -4.62
CA ARG A 108 1.79 -3.09 -4.01
C ARG A 108 2.81 -2.12 -3.40
N THR A 109 3.86 -2.61 -2.74
CA THR A 109 4.94 -1.75 -2.20
C THR A 109 5.73 -1.03 -3.29
N VAL A 110 5.88 -1.62 -4.48
CA VAL A 110 6.47 -0.92 -5.65
C VAL A 110 5.58 0.26 -6.05
N THR A 111 4.27 0.08 -6.11
CA THR A 111 3.32 1.17 -6.38
C THR A 111 3.40 2.27 -5.32
N ILE A 112 3.39 1.91 -4.03
CA ILE A 112 3.53 2.86 -2.92
C ILE A 112 4.83 3.65 -3.06
N ASN A 113 5.96 2.99 -3.34
CA ASN A 113 7.26 3.65 -3.52
C ASN A 113 7.23 4.64 -4.70
N ARG A 114 6.59 4.29 -5.81
CA ARG A 114 6.42 5.21 -6.96
C ARG A 114 5.64 6.46 -6.56
N VAL A 115 4.55 6.29 -5.83
CA VAL A 115 3.73 7.41 -5.32
C VAL A 115 4.54 8.30 -4.38
N MET A 116 5.25 7.73 -3.41
CA MET A 116 6.05 8.52 -2.45
C MET A 116 7.13 9.35 -3.17
N ASN A 117 7.81 8.76 -4.15
CA ASN A 117 8.79 9.49 -4.96
C ASN A 117 8.13 10.58 -5.82
N TYR A 118 6.94 10.31 -6.37
CA TYR A 118 6.17 11.30 -7.12
C TYR A 118 5.81 12.52 -6.25
N ILE A 119 5.22 12.28 -5.07
CA ILE A 119 4.88 13.31 -4.08
C ILE A 119 6.12 14.12 -3.69
N LYS A 120 7.22 13.43 -3.32
CA LYS A 120 8.49 14.07 -2.97
C LYS A 120 9.00 15.01 -4.08
N SER A 121 8.93 14.57 -5.34
CA SER A 121 9.40 15.35 -6.49
C SER A 121 8.57 16.59 -6.79
N ARG A 122 7.31 16.64 -6.35
CA ARG A 122 6.44 17.83 -6.43
C ARG A 122 6.77 18.81 -5.31
N VAL A 123 6.94 18.33 -4.08
CA VAL A 123 7.26 19.16 -2.91
C VAL A 123 8.63 19.85 -3.06
N SER A 124 9.64 19.17 -3.61
CA SER A 124 10.99 19.75 -3.80
C SER A 124 11.08 20.83 -4.88
N ARG A 125 9.97 21.17 -5.54
CA ARG A 125 9.90 22.20 -6.61
C ARG A 125 9.12 23.44 -6.18
N GLN A 126 8.59 23.47 -4.95
CA GLN A 126 8.05 24.65 -4.27
C GLN A 126 9.14 25.23 -3.36
#